data_AF-A0A8B8CHX6-F1
#
_entry.id   AF-A0A8B8CHX6-F1
#
_cell.length_a   1.000
_cell.length_b   1.000
_cell.length_c   1.000
_cell.angle_alpha   90.00
_cell.angle_beta   90.00
_cell.angle_gamma   90.00
#
_symmetry.space_group_name_H-M   'P 1'
#
loop_
_entity.id
_entity.type
_entity.pdbx_description
1 polymer ?
#
loop_
_entity_poly.entity_id
_entity_poly.type
_entity_poly.pdbx_seq_one_letter_code
_entity_poly.pdbx_strand_id
1 'polypeptide(L)'
;MDFSSRNVETGFQHPCESVFVRLCQIVGISVQLAIRSETVDIKEMVQRQVAENDEVIVMESGSMREGFRLKGSDVDIMYWLNNCRVIWDMCQSEYYYTENKTLILSDSSESPPGFTLLELLTVLCSDSRHKHINTLDLENMDLVRVVIFWED
;
A
#
# COMPACT_ATOMS: atom_id res chain seq x y z
N MET A 1 21.56 20.96 20.02
CA MET A 1 21.11 21.60 18.76
C MET A 1 19.76 22.22 19.06
N ASP A 2 19.66 23.54 18.91
CA ASP A 2 18.54 24.36 19.39
C ASP A 2 17.24 24.11 18.62
N PHE A 3 16.16 23.87 19.38
CA PHE A 3 14.79 23.93 18.90
C PHE A 3 14.39 25.40 18.75
N SER A 4 14.62 25.96 17.57
CA SER A 4 14.10 27.29 17.22
C SER A 4 12.65 27.17 16.75
N SER A 5 11.75 27.60 17.62
CA SER A 5 10.32 27.78 17.39
C SER A 5 10.03 28.71 16.20
N ARG A 6 9.26 28.23 15.23
CA ARG A 6 8.52 29.09 14.30
C ARG A 6 7.04 28.70 14.33
N ASN A 7 6.22 29.65 14.77
CA ASN A 7 4.76 29.58 14.80
C ASN A 7 4.20 29.27 13.40
N VAL A 8 3.37 28.24 13.31
CA VAL A 8 2.38 28.07 12.25
C VAL A 8 1.05 27.69 12.90
N GLU A 9 0.01 28.44 12.55
CA GLU A 9 -1.39 28.28 12.98
C GLU A 9 -2.01 27.01 12.38
N THR A 10 -1.64 25.84 12.89
CA THR A 10 -2.38 24.59 12.69
C THR A 10 -2.51 23.89 14.04
N GLY A 11 -3.73 23.50 14.41
CA GLY A 11 -4.13 23.11 15.78
C GLY A 11 -3.50 21.84 16.36
N PHE A 12 -2.42 21.32 15.80
CA PHE A 12 -1.63 20.22 16.34
C PHE A 12 -0.14 20.56 16.28
N GLN A 13 0.27 21.55 17.07
CA GLN A 13 1.67 21.77 17.40
C GLN A 13 2.18 20.53 18.14
N HIS A 14 3.35 20.03 17.71
CA HIS A 14 4.08 18.85 18.18
C HIS A 14 3.51 18.13 19.42
N PRO A 15 3.18 16.82 19.33
CA PRO A 15 2.71 16.08 20.50
C PRO A 15 3.72 16.25 21.64
N CYS A 16 3.22 16.45 22.85
CA CYS A 16 4.11 16.57 24.00
C CYS A 16 4.98 15.31 24.09
N GLU A 17 6.22 15.48 24.53
CA GLU A 17 7.24 14.42 24.53
C GLU A 17 6.73 13.13 25.20
N SER A 18 5.94 13.26 26.27
CA SER A 18 5.34 12.12 26.98
C SER A 18 4.33 11.34 26.13
N VAL A 19 3.52 12.02 25.30
CA VAL A 19 2.60 11.35 24.35
C VAL A 19 3.39 10.63 23.27
N PHE A 20 4.41 11.28 22.70
CA PHE A 20 5.27 10.66 21.68
C PHE A 20 5.97 9.41 22.20
N VAL A 21 6.61 9.49 23.37
CA VAL A 21 7.28 8.35 24.01
C VAL A 21 6.29 7.21 24.27
N ARG A 22 5.08 7.54 24.75
CA ARG A 22 4.04 6.53 24.99
C ARG A 22 3.58 5.86 23.70
N LEU A 23 3.44 6.62 22.61
CA LEU A 23 3.12 6.06 21.29
C LEU A 23 4.23 5.12 20.82
N CYS A 24 5.49 5.53 20.88
CA CYS A 24 6.61 4.65 20.49
C CYS A 24 6.68 3.36 21.30
N GLN A 25 6.29 3.37 22.58
CA GLN A 25 6.19 2.16 23.40
C GLN A 25 5.07 1.22 22.94
N ILE A 26 4.00 1.76 22.36
CA ILE A 26 2.84 0.99 21.88
C ILE A 26 3.06 0.49 20.46
N VAL A 27 3.37 1.38 19.51
CA VAL A 27 3.47 1.05 18.09
C VAL A 27 4.88 0.66 17.65
N GLY A 28 5.91 1.17 18.33
CA GLY A 28 7.30 1.03 17.95
C GLY A 28 7.94 2.37 17.54
N ILE A 29 9.27 2.41 17.53
CA ILE A 29 10.04 3.53 16.96
C ILE A 29 10.13 3.40 15.44
N SER A 30 10.47 4.48 14.74
CA SER A 30 10.59 4.51 13.28
C SER A 30 11.43 3.37 12.69
N VAL A 31 12.58 3.06 13.30
CA VAL A 31 13.44 1.94 12.87
C VAL A 31 12.72 0.59 12.98
N GLN A 32 11.93 0.37 14.03
CA GLN A 32 11.19 -0.86 14.20
C GLN A 32 10.02 -0.97 13.21
N LEU A 33 9.35 0.15 12.92
CA LEU A 33 8.30 0.21 11.90
C LEU A 33 8.89 -0.09 10.51
N ALA A 34 10.02 0.54 10.16
CA ALA A 34 10.72 0.33 8.90
C ALA A 34 11.15 -1.14 8.70
N ILE A 35 11.73 -1.79 9.73
CA ILE A 35 12.09 -3.21 9.64
C ILE A 35 10.85 -4.08 9.37
N ARG A 36 9.72 -3.77 10.02
CA ARG A 36 8.48 -4.53 9.83
C ARG A 36 7.90 -4.33 8.43
N SER A 37 7.87 -3.09 7.93
CA SER A 37 7.38 -2.80 6.58
C SER A 37 8.27 -3.45 5.52
N GLU A 38 9.59 -3.32 5.64
CA GLU A 38 10.56 -3.96 4.74
C GLU A 38 10.42 -5.49 4.76
N THR A 39 10.12 -6.09 5.92
CA THR A 39 9.89 -7.54 6.02
C THR A 39 8.68 -7.96 5.18
N VAL A 40 7.59 -7.16 5.18
CA VAL A 40 6.41 -7.41 4.35
C VAL A 40 6.75 -7.27 2.87
N ASP A 41 7.49 -6.22 2.49
CA ASP A 41 7.94 -6.01 1.11
C ASP A 41 8.80 -7.18 0.60
N ILE A 42 9.77 -7.64 1.39
CA ILE A 42 10.64 -8.77 1.03
C ILE A 42 9.85 -10.07 0.91
N LYS A 43 8.93 -10.34 1.85
CA LYS A 43 8.06 -11.52 1.79
C LYS A 43 7.25 -11.53 0.50
N GLU A 44 6.65 -10.39 0.15
CA GLU A 44 5.86 -10.23 -1.06
C GLU A 44 6.71 -10.40 -2.33
N MET A 45 7.91 -9.82 -2.35
CA MET A 45 8.90 -10.00 -3.42
C MET A 45 9.22 -11.47 -3.68
N VAL A 46 9.51 -12.21 -2.61
CA VAL A 46 9.85 -13.65 -2.70
C VAL A 46 8.66 -14.46 -3.18
N GLN A 47 7.45 -14.19 -2.66
CA GLN A 47 6.23 -14.88 -3.08
C GLN A 47 5.95 -14.71 -4.58
N ARG A 48 6.08 -13.49 -5.10
CA ARG A 48 5.87 -13.18 -6.53
C ARG A 48 6.86 -13.88 -7.47
N GLN A 49 8.08 -14.14 -7.01
CA GLN A 49 9.10 -14.82 -7.82
C GLN A 49 8.81 -16.31 -8.01
N VAL A 50 8.16 -16.93 -7.03
CA VAL A 50 7.84 -18.37 -7.07
C VAL A 50 6.48 -18.62 -7.73
N ALA A 51 5.58 -17.64 -7.70
CA ALA A 51 4.23 -17.77 -8.21
C ALA A 51 4.14 -17.73 -9.75
N GLU A 52 3.22 -18.49 -10.33
CA GLU A 52 2.88 -18.42 -11.76
C GLU A 52 2.12 -17.12 -12.10
N ASN A 53 1.93 -16.81 -13.38
CA ASN A 53 1.33 -15.54 -13.82
C ASN A 53 -0.15 -15.39 -13.47
N ASP A 54 -0.87 -16.50 -13.48
CA ASP A 54 -2.30 -16.65 -13.21
C ASP A 54 -2.59 -16.99 -11.74
N GLU A 55 -1.56 -17.13 -10.91
CA GLU A 55 -1.73 -17.28 -9.46
C GLU A 55 -2.12 -15.96 -8.79
N VAL A 56 -3.00 -16.06 -7.81
CA VAL A 56 -3.44 -14.93 -6.98
C VAL A 56 -2.39 -14.64 -5.92
N ILE A 57 -1.85 -13.43 -5.96
CA ILE A 57 -1.00 -12.83 -4.94
C ILE A 57 -1.87 -12.07 -3.95
N VAL A 58 -1.52 -12.24 -2.68
CA VAL A 58 -2.13 -11.54 -1.55
C VAL A 58 -1.18 -10.45 -1.09
N MET A 59 -1.67 -9.22 -0.97
CA MET A 59 -0.88 -8.08 -0.50
C MET A 59 -1.51 -7.47 0.75
N GLU A 60 -0.71 -7.30 1.80
CA GLU A 60 -1.09 -6.51 2.97
C GLU A 60 -1.00 -5.02 2.62
N SER A 61 -1.98 -4.23 3.05
CA SER A 61 -2.03 -2.77 2.97
C SER A 61 -2.22 -2.17 4.37
N GLY A 62 -2.43 -0.85 4.43
CA GLY A 62 -2.79 -0.13 5.64
C GLY A 62 -1.79 -0.27 6.79
N SER A 63 -2.31 -0.20 8.02
CA SER A 63 -1.49 -0.07 9.23
C SER A 63 -0.52 -1.24 9.44
N MET A 64 -0.95 -2.45 9.10
CA MET A 64 -0.16 -3.66 9.25
C MET A 64 1.03 -3.69 8.29
N ARG A 65 0.85 -3.26 7.04
CA ARG A 65 1.92 -3.12 6.05
C ARG A 65 2.96 -2.10 6.48
N GLU A 66 2.51 -0.96 6.99
CA GLU A 66 3.37 0.13 7.48
C GLU A 66 4.12 -0.23 8.79
N GLY A 67 3.88 -1.42 9.35
CA GLY A 67 4.58 -1.94 10.51
C GLY A 67 3.94 -1.57 11.85
N PHE A 68 2.80 -0.88 11.84
CA PHE A 68 1.98 -0.64 13.03
C PHE A 68 1.27 -1.93 13.41
N ARG A 69 1.55 -2.43 14.61
CA ARG A 69 0.99 -3.70 15.12
C ARG A 69 0.14 -3.43 16.36
N LEU A 70 -0.93 -2.67 16.16
CA LEU A 70 -1.90 -2.34 17.20
C LEU A 70 -2.84 -3.52 17.45
N LYS A 71 -3.05 -3.86 18.72
CA LYS A 71 -3.95 -4.96 19.08
C LYS A 71 -5.40 -4.56 18.78
N GLY A 72 -6.09 -5.38 18.00
CA GLY A 72 -7.48 -5.14 17.62
C GLY A 72 -7.63 -4.30 16.34
N SER A 73 -6.53 -3.93 15.69
CA SER A 73 -6.59 -3.47 14.30
C SER A 73 -7.03 -4.59 13.39
N ASP A 74 -7.83 -4.20 12.41
CA ASP A 74 -8.13 -4.94 11.20
C ASP A 74 -6.88 -5.21 10.36
N VAL A 75 -7.04 -6.08 9.37
CA VAL A 75 -6.00 -6.41 8.40
C VAL A 75 -6.51 -6.08 7.01
N ASP A 76 -5.90 -5.07 6.43
CA ASP A 76 -6.16 -4.62 5.08
C ASP A 76 -5.47 -5.56 4.07
N ILE A 77 -6.23 -6.33 3.30
CA ILE A 77 -5.73 -7.26 2.29
C ILE A 77 -6.27 -6.90 0.91
N MET A 78 -5.41 -7.01 -0.10
CA MET A 78 -5.76 -6.85 -1.50
C MET A 78 -5.32 -8.09 -2.30
N TYR A 79 -6.13 -8.48 -3.29
CA TYR A 79 -5.92 -9.68 -4.10
C TYR A 79 -5.73 -9.32 -5.57
N TRP A 80 -4.75 -9.95 -6.22
CA TRP A 80 -4.42 -9.68 -7.62
C TRP A 80 -3.75 -10.88 -8.27
N LEU A 81 -3.83 -10.99 -9.58
CA LEU A 81 -3.03 -11.95 -10.33
C LEU A 81 -1.57 -11.50 -10.37
N ASN A 82 -0.62 -12.44 -10.31
CA ASN A 82 0.82 -12.14 -10.34
C ASN A 82 1.28 -11.44 -11.63
N ASN A 83 0.50 -11.53 -12.71
CA ASN A 83 0.73 -10.75 -13.93
C ASN A 83 0.42 -9.25 -13.77
N CYS A 84 -0.25 -8.85 -12.70
CA CYS A 84 -0.47 -7.48 -12.25
C CYS A 84 0.40 -7.19 -11.04
N ARG A 85 1.40 -6.31 -11.19
CA ARG A 85 2.29 -5.90 -10.11
C ARG A 85 1.89 -4.53 -9.61
N VAL A 86 1.44 -4.46 -8.36
CA VAL A 86 1.25 -3.20 -7.67
C VAL A 86 2.56 -2.78 -7.00
N ILE A 87 2.96 -1.53 -7.22
CA ILE A 87 4.14 -0.87 -6.67
C ILE A 87 3.72 0.32 -5.81
N TRP A 88 4.52 0.68 -4.80
CA TRP A 88 4.23 1.77 -3.86
C TRP A 88 5.14 2.98 -4.05
N ASP A 89 6.27 2.77 -4.72
CA ASP A 89 7.23 3.81 -5.06
C ASP A 89 7.59 3.66 -6.54
N MET A 90 7.63 4.78 -7.27
CA MET A 90 8.00 4.79 -8.69
C MET A 90 9.39 4.20 -8.94
N CYS A 91 10.33 4.28 -8.01
CA CYS A 91 11.64 3.66 -8.11
C CYS A 91 11.56 2.13 -8.22
N GLN A 92 10.48 1.51 -7.72
CA GLN A 92 10.27 0.08 -7.86
C GLN A 92 9.99 -0.34 -9.31
N SER A 93 9.50 0.59 -10.16
CA SER A 93 9.23 0.30 -11.57
C SER A 93 10.49 -0.18 -12.32
N GLU A 94 11.68 0.31 -11.95
CA GLU A 94 12.95 -0.08 -12.58
C GLU A 94 13.27 -1.57 -12.42
N TYR A 95 12.84 -2.19 -11.32
CA TYR A 95 13.13 -3.60 -11.01
C TYR A 95 11.97 -4.53 -11.37
N TYR A 96 10.74 -4.01 -11.37
CA TYR A 96 9.55 -4.81 -11.65
C TYR A 96 9.09 -4.77 -13.11
N TYR A 97 9.58 -3.81 -13.90
CA TYR A 97 9.26 -3.74 -15.32
C TYR A 97 9.72 -5.01 -16.03
N THR A 98 8.75 -5.73 -16.57
CA THR A 98 8.97 -6.90 -17.42
C THR A 98 7.93 -6.83 -18.53
N GLU A 99 8.32 -7.18 -19.75
CA GLU A 99 7.48 -7.06 -20.96
C GLU A 99 6.16 -7.86 -20.93
N ASN A 100 5.88 -8.62 -19.86
CA ASN A 100 4.69 -9.45 -19.71
C ASN A 100 3.87 -9.12 -18.44
N LYS A 101 4.18 -8.01 -17.75
CA LYS A 101 3.52 -7.63 -16.49
C LYS A 101 2.89 -6.25 -16.60
N THR A 102 1.66 -6.14 -16.10
CA THR A 102 0.96 -4.86 -15.92
C THR A 102 1.46 -4.23 -14.63
N LEU A 103 1.91 -2.97 -14.68
CA LEU A 103 2.32 -2.22 -13.49
C LEU A 103 1.21 -1.28 -13.03
N ILE A 104 0.91 -1.31 -11.73
CA ILE A 104 -0.06 -0.44 -11.07
C ILE A 104 0.67 0.30 -9.94
N LEU A 105 0.68 1.63 -9.97
CA LEU A 105 1.14 2.44 -8.85
C LEU A 105 0.02 2.59 -7.83
N SER A 106 0.31 2.28 -6.57
CA SER A 106 -0.56 2.58 -5.44
C SER A 106 -0.04 3.81 -4.72
N ASP A 107 -0.82 4.88 -4.76
CA ASP A 107 -0.50 6.17 -4.16
C ASP A 107 -1.56 6.54 -3.11
N SER A 108 -1.15 6.49 -1.84
CA SER A 108 -1.98 6.90 -0.71
C SER A 108 -1.69 8.33 -0.23
N SER A 109 -0.73 9.04 -0.83
CA SER A 109 -0.23 10.32 -0.33
C SER A 109 -1.32 11.41 -0.27
N GLU A 110 -2.19 11.45 -1.27
CA GLU A 110 -3.30 12.40 -1.39
C GLU A 110 -4.68 11.75 -1.18
N SER A 111 -4.70 10.49 -0.73
CA SER A 111 -5.95 9.74 -0.53
C SER A 111 -6.53 9.97 0.88
N PRO A 112 -7.87 10.05 1.04
CA PRO A 112 -8.48 10.05 2.36
C PRO A 112 -8.16 8.75 3.14
N PRO A 113 -8.21 8.77 4.49
CA PRO A 113 -8.02 7.55 5.28
C PRO A 113 -8.94 6.42 4.83
N GLY A 114 -8.37 5.21 4.64
CA GLY A 114 -9.08 4.04 4.12
C GLY A 114 -9.13 3.96 2.59
N PHE A 115 -8.56 4.91 1.86
CA PHE A 115 -8.50 4.90 0.41
C PHE A 115 -7.05 4.90 -0.08
N THR A 116 -6.83 4.30 -1.26
CA THR A 116 -5.57 4.41 -1.99
C THR A 116 -5.89 4.64 -3.46
N LEU A 117 -5.15 5.52 -4.13
CA LEU A 117 -5.27 5.71 -5.57
C LEU A 117 -4.48 4.60 -6.27
N LEU A 118 -5.13 3.92 -7.22
CA LEU A 118 -4.45 2.96 -8.09
C LEU A 118 -4.33 3.56 -9.49
N GLU A 119 -3.10 3.84 -9.91
CA GLU A 119 -2.77 4.38 -11.22
C GLU A 119 -2.13 3.30 -12.10
N LEU A 120 -2.66 3.12 -13.31
CA LEU A 120 -2.17 2.12 -14.25
C LEU A 120 -1.01 2.67 -15.07
N LEU A 121 0.19 2.10 -14.91
CA LEU A 121 1.41 2.58 -15.57
C LEU A 121 1.66 1.90 -16.93
N THR A 122 1.36 0.60 -17.05
CA THR A 122 1.55 -0.16 -18.30
C THR A 122 0.46 -1.21 -18.49
N VAL A 123 -0.02 -1.40 -19.72
CA VAL A 123 -1.14 -2.32 -20.03
C VAL A 123 -0.69 -3.45 -20.93
N LEU A 124 -0.75 -4.68 -20.41
CA LEU A 124 -0.72 -5.91 -21.20
C LEU A 124 -1.81 -6.92 -20.76
N CYS A 125 -2.66 -6.54 -19.80
CA CYS A 125 -3.67 -7.45 -19.27
C CYS A 125 -4.80 -7.67 -20.28
N SER A 126 -4.82 -8.86 -20.89
CA SER A 126 -5.87 -9.36 -21.75
C SER A 126 -6.61 -10.55 -21.12
N ASP A 127 -7.06 -10.47 -19.87
CA ASP A 127 -8.17 -11.35 -19.44
C ASP A 127 -9.00 -10.78 -18.29
N SER A 128 -10.25 -10.44 -18.62
CA SER A 128 -11.27 -9.88 -17.73
C SER A 128 -12.14 -10.97 -17.06
N ARG A 129 -11.64 -12.20 -16.88
CA ARG A 129 -12.50 -13.37 -16.58
C ARG A 129 -12.24 -14.11 -15.27
N HIS A 130 -11.96 -13.40 -14.18
CA HIS A 130 -12.35 -13.90 -12.85
C HIS A 130 -13.05 -12.79 -12.06
N LYS A 131 -14.31 -12.58 -12.43
CA LYS A 131 -15.28 -11.75 -11.71
C LYS A 131 -15.55 -12.35 -10.34
N HIS A 132 -14.84 -11.87 -9.32
CA HIS A 132 -15.30 -11.80 -7.92
C HIS A 132 -14.44 -10.80 -7.15
N ILE A 133 -14.31 -9.58 -7.69
CA ILE A 133 -14.07 -8.39 -6.89
C ILE A 133 -15.33 -7.56 -7.09
N ASN A 134 -16.12 -7.45 -6.03
CA ASN A 134 -17.40 -6.75 -6.09
C ASN A 134 -17.15 -5.29 -6.51
N THR A 135 -17.67 -4.94 -7.69
CA THR A 135 -18.15 -3.62 -8.14
C THR A 135 -17.51 -3.12 -9.45
N LEU A 136 -18.30 -3.37 -10.51
CA LEU A 136 -18.54 -2.61 -11.75
C LEU A 136 -17.65 -2.80 -12.98
N ASP A 137 -18.36 -2.96 -14.10
CA ASP A 137 -17.93 -3.31 -15.45
C ASP A 137 -16.93 -2.31 -16.05
N LEU A 138 -15.79 -2.86 -16.46
CA LEU A 138 -14.73 -2.22 -17.23
C LEU A 138 -15.07 -2.19 -18.73
N GLU A 139 -16.17 -1.54 -19.13
CA GLU A 139 -16.51 -1.39 -20.56
C GLU A 139 -16.09 -0.05 -21.19
N ASN A 140 -15.45 0.87 -20.47
CA ASN A 140 -14.82 2.03 -21.10
C ASN A 140 -13.50 2.39 -20.41
N MET A 141 -12.42 2.09 -21.11
CA MET A 141 -11.02 2.38 -20.77
C MET A 141 -10.75 3.89 -20.89
N ASP A 142 -11.24 4.69 -19.95
CA ASP A 142 -10.73 6.03 -19.65
C ASP A 142 -11.12 6.36 -18.19
N LEU A 143 -10.12 6.59 -17.35
CA LEU A 143 -10.20 6.71 -15.88
C LEU A 143 -10.67 5.44 -15.15
N VAL A 144 -9.75 4.49 -14.99
CA VAL A 144 -9.90 3.44 -13.98
C VAL A 144 -9.63 4.03 -12.59
N ARG A 145 -10.65 4.62 -11.95
CA ARG A 145 -10.67 4.75 -10.48
C ARG A 145 -11.12 3.41 -9.91
N VAL A 146 -10.19 2.51 -9.61
CA VAL A 146 -10.53 1.33 -8.80
C VAL A 146 -10.71 1.81 -7.36
N VAL A 147 -11.96 2.00 -6.94
CA VAL A 147 -12.31 2.21 -5.53
C VAL A 147 -12.46 0.81 -4.91
N ILE A 148 -11.48 0.38 -4.13
CA ILE A 148 -11.60 -0.85 -3.34
C ILE A 148 -12.34 -0.47 -2.07
N PHE A 149 -13.56 -0.99 -1.92
CA PHE A 149 -14.32 -0.88 -0.68
C PHE A 149 -13.80 -1.92 0.31
N TRP A 150 -13.47 -1.46 1.52
CA TRP A 150 -13.22 -2.33 2.68
C TRP A 150 -14.57 -2.74 3.27
N GLU A 151 -14.73 -4.01 3.64
CA GLU A 151 -15.88 -4.49 4.41
C GLU A 151 -15.46 -4.59 5.89
N ASP A 152 -16.22 -3.94 6.78
CA ASP A 152 -16.00 -3.90 8.24
C ASP A 152 -16.18 -5.29 8.92
#